data_AF-A0A3D3DBY6-F1
#
_entry.id   AF-A0A3D3DBY6-F1
#
_cell.length_a   1.000
_cell.length_b   1.000
_cell.length_c   1.000
_cell.angle_alpha   90.00
_cell.angle_beta   90.00
_cell.angle_gamma   90.00
#
_symmetry.space_group_name_H-M   'P 1'
#
loop_
_entity.id
_entity.type
_entity.pdbx_description
1 polymer ?
#
loop_
_entity_poly.entity_id
_entity_poly.type
_entity_poly.pdbx_seq_one_letter_code
_entity_poly.pdbx_strand_id
1 'polypeptide(L)' 'MTIYSHSRLENFKNCPLKYKFNYIDKIKREEEGIEAFLGSRFHKVMEKIYKDLPFRKYSLDELLEKHRGSGLAI' A
#
# COMPACT_ATOMS: atom_id res chain seq x y z
N MET A 1 -6.56 -22.39 -10.12
CA MET A 1 -5.79 -21.49 -11.01
C MET A 1 -4.58 -21.01 -10.23
N THR A 2 -3.37 -21.22 -10.73
CA THR A 2 -2.13 -20.79 -10.06
C THR A 2 -2.02 -19.28 -10.18
N ILE A 3 -2.06 -18.57 -9.05
CA ILE A 3 -1.95 -17.10 -9.03
C ILE A 3 -0.46 -16.76 -8.99
N TYR A 4 0.08 -16.28 -10.11
CA TYR A 4 1.43 -15.76 -10.18
C TYR A 4 1.44 -14.28 -9.78
N SER A 5 2.38 -13.90 -8.92
CA SER A 5 2.62 -12.51 -8.53
C SER A 5 3.99 -12.09 -9.05
N HIS A 6 4.01 -11.01 -9.84
CA HIS A 6 5.26 -10.47 -10.39
C HIS A 6 6.26 -10.13 -9.29
N SER A 7 5.80 -9.45 -8.23
CA SER A 7 6.63 -9.08 -7.08
C SER A 7 7.18 -10.29 -6.33
N ARG A 8 6.41 -11.38 -6.22
CA ARG A 8 6.87 -12.65 -5.63
C ARG A 8 7.98 -13.30 -6.45
N LEU A 9 7.80 -13.36 -7.76
CA LEU A 9 8.79 -13.95 -8.67
C LEU A 9 10.07 -13.14 -8.70
N GLU A 10 9.97 -11.82 -8.80
CA GLU A 10 11.13 -10.92 -8.79
C GLU A 10 11.89 -11.00 -7.45
N ASN A 11 11.17 -11.05 -6.32
CA ASN A 11 11.80 -11.22 -5.00
C ASN A 11 12.58 -12.53 -4.89
N PHE A 12 12.04 -13.63 -5.42
CA PHE A 12 12.73 -14.92 -5.47
C PHE A 12 13.97 -14.87 -6.37
N LYS A 13 13.86 -14.27 -7.56
CA LYS A 13 14.99 -14.10 -8.50
C LYS A 13 16.12 -13.26 -7.88
N ASN A 14 15.77 -12.22 -7.13
CA ASN A 14 16.74 -11.35 -6.47
C ASN A 14 17.41 -12.01 -5.24
N CYS A 15 16.63 -12.69 -4.39
CA CYS A 15 17.15 -13.38 -3.21
C CYS A 15 16.16 -14.46 -2.71
N PRO A 16 16.45 -15.76 -2.90
CA PRO A 16 15.59 -16.85 -2.45
C PRO A 16 15.31 -16.86 -0.95
N LEU A 17 16.29 -16.46 -0.13
CA LEU A 17 16.14 -16.41 1.33
C LEU A 17 15.16 -15.30 1.74
N LYS A 18 15.24 -14.12 1.11
CA LYS A 18 14.27 -13.04 1.30
C LYS A 18 12.86 -13.48 0.92
N TYR A 19 12.72 -14.25 -0.17
CA TYR A 19 11.43 -14.81 -0.56
C TYR A 19 10.88 -15.77 0.50
N LYS A 20 11.72 -16.67 1.02
CA LYS A 20 11.33 -17.61 2.08
C LYS A 20 10.81 -16.85 3.31
N PHE A 21 11.56 -15.90 3.83
CA PHE A 21 11.17 -15.13 5.01
C PHE A 21 9.86 -14.34 4.81
N ASN A 22 9.69 -13.67 3.67
CA ASN A 22 8.51 -12.85 3.43
C ASN A 22 7.25 -13.65 3.04
N TYR A 23 7.38 -14.71 2.26
CA TYR A 23 6.24 -15.38 1.61
C TYR A 23 5.97 -16.82 2.07
N ILE A 24 6.98 -17.53 2.60
CA ILE A 24 6.83 -18.89 3.14
C ILE A 24 6.66 -18.80 4.66
N ASP A 25 7.68 -18.26 5.34
CA ASP A 25 7.72 -18.16 6.80
C ASP A 25 6.85 -16.99 7.31
N LYS A 26 6.51 -16.04 6.42
CA LYS A 26 5.65 -14.87 6.70
C LYS A 26 6.07 -14.09 7.94
N ILE A 27 7.38 -13.91 8.12
CA ILE A 27 7.94 -13.14 9.22
C ILE A 27 7.43 -11.71 9.10
N LYS A 28 6.64 -11.26 10.08
CA LYS A 28 6.09 -9.91 10.11
C LYS A 28 7.21 -8.90 10.32
N ARG A 29 7.15 -7.79 9.60
CA ARG A 29 7.93 -6.60 9.95
C ARG A 29 7.12 -5.81 10.94
N GLU A 30 7.79 -5.39 12.01
CA GLU A 30 7.22 -4.52 13.04
C GLU A 30 6.95 -3.12 12.48
N GLU A 31 7.77 -2.69 11.52
CA GLU A 31 7.75 -1.36 10.91
C GLU A 31 7.23 -1.37 9.45
N GLU A 32 6.42 -0.37 9.13
CA GLU A 32 6.06 -0.02 7.76
C GLU A 32 7.10 0.94 7.19
N GLY A 33 7.71 0.59 6.06
CA GLY A 33 8.65 1.48 5.38
C GLY A 33 7.95 2.75 4.86
N ILE A 34 8.67 3.87 4.83
CA ILE A 34 8.15 5.20 4.42
C ILE A 34 7.43 5.13 3.06
N GLU A 35 7.98 4.41 2.09
CA GLU A 35 7.38 4.24 0.76
C GLU A 35 6.08 3.45 0.79
N ALA A 36 6.01 2.39 1.60
CA ALA A 36 4.81 1.58 1.76
C ALA A 36 3.69 2.39 2.43
N PHE A 37 4.04 3.17 3.45
CA PHE A 37 3.14 4.10 4.11
C PHE A 37 2.62 5.16 3.13
N LEU A 38 3.51 5.82 2.39
CA LEU A 38 3.12 6.84 1.42
C LEU A 38 2.21 6.26 0.34
N GLY A 39 2.57 5.11 -0.21
CA GLY A 39 1.79 4.40 -1.22
C GLY A 39 0.41 4.02 -0.71
N SER A 40 0.30 3.50 0.52
CA SER A 40 -0.99 3.11 1.10
C SER A 40 -1.93 4.29 1.29
N ARG A 41 -1.40 5.46 1.69
CA ARG A 41 -2.16 6.72 1.76
C ARG A 41 -2.64 7.17 0.39
N PHE A 42 -1.74 7.19 -0.60
CA PHE A 42 -2.08 7.56 -1.96
C PHE A 42 -3.19 6.67 -2.53
N HIS A 43 -3.03 5.35 -2.44
CA HIS A 43 -4.01 4.40 -2.95
C HIS A 43 -5.38 4.55 -2.28
N LYS A 44 -5.41 4.76 -0.95
CA LYS A 44 -6.67 4.97 -0.21
C LYS A 44 -7.41 6.22 -0.69
N VAL A 45 -6.69 7.32 -0.89
CA VAL A 45 -7.28 8.59 -1.36
C VAL A 45 -7.78 8.44 -2.80
N MET A 46 -6.95 7.87 -3.68
CA MET A 46 -7.30 7.72 -5.10
C MET A 46 -8.47 6.76 -5.31
N GLU A 47 -8.51 5.63 -4.59
CA GLU A 47 -9.64 4.71 -4.64
C GLU A 47 -10.95 5.42 -4.30
N LYS A 48 -10.92 6.27 -3.26
CA LYS A 48 -12.09 7.05 -2.88
C LYS A 48 -12.52 8.03 -3.98
N ILE A 49 -11.58 8.79 -4.54
CA ILE A 49 -11.88 9.75 -5.61
C ILE A 49 -12.52 9.03 -6.81
N TYR A 50 -11.95 7.90 -7.24
CA TYR A 50 -12.46 7.17 -8.40
C TYR A 50 -13.78 6.43 -8.15
N LYS A 51 -14.06 6.00 -6.91
CA LYS A 51 -15.38 5.45 -6.54
C LYS A 51 -16.48 6.51 -6.57
N ASP A 52 -16.16 7.74 -6.19
CA ASP A 52 -17.12 8.83 -6.10
C ASP A 52 -17.29 9.59 -7.43
N LEU A 53 -16.41 9.36 -8.42
CA LEU A 53 -16.54 9.86 -9.79
C LEU A 53 -17.61 9.07 -10.57
N PRO A 54 -18.41 9.73 -11.44
CA PRO A 54 -18.36 11.15 -11.82
C PRO A 54 -19.15 12.09 -10.89
N PHE A 55 -19.81 11.56 -9.87
CA PHE A 55 -20.83 12.27 -9.09
C PHE A 55 -20.27 13.37 -8.18
N ARG A 56 -19.02 13.23 -7.74
CA ARG A 56 -18.38 14.21 -6.86
C ARG A 56 -16.94 14.46 -7.27
N LYS A 57 -16.56 15.73 -7.20
CA LYS A 57 -15.16 16.16 -7.21
C LYS A 57 -14.79 16.61 -5.80
N TYR A 58 -13.54 16.39 -5.44
CA TYR A 58 -12.97 16.80 -4.17
C TYR A 58 -11.96 17.92 -4.40
N SER A 59 -12.00 18.95 -3.55
CA SER A 59 -10.88 19.90 -3.45
C SER A 59 -9.72 19.28 -2.67
N LEU A 60 -8.52 19.84 -2.84
CA LEU A 60 -7.33 19.39 -2.12
C LEU A 60 -7.52 19.57 -0.60
N ASP A 61 -8.02 20.72 -0.17
CA ASP A 61 -8.26 21.01 1.26
C ASP A 61 -9.22 20.02 1.91
N GLU A 62 -10.32 19.65 1.24
CA GLU A 62 -11.25 18.63 1.73
C GLU A 62 -10.57 17.26 1.92
N LEU A 63 -9.71 16.86 0.97
CA LEU A 63 -9.00 15.58 1.05
C LEU A 63 -7.98 15.59 2.19
N LEU A 64 -7.26 16.71 2.34
CA LEU A 64 -6.29 16.89 3.41
C LEU A 64 -6.97 16.90 4.77
N GLU A 65 -8.06 17.64 4.96
CA GLU A 65 -8.80 17.67 6.23
C GLU A 65 -9.30 16.27 6.62
N LYS A 66 -9.89 15.55 5.66
CA LYS A 66 -10.40 14.19 5.89
C LYS A 66 -9.31 13.19 6.27
N HIS A 67 -8.06 13.39 5.81
CA HIS A 67 -6.97 12.44 6.02
C HIS A 67 -5.90 12.93 7.02
N ARG A 68 -5.99 14.18 7.50
CA ARG A 68 -5.07 14.82 8.47
C ARG A 68 -4.89 14.02 9.76
N GLY A 69 -5.96 13.38 10.26
CA GLY A 69 -5.94 12.58 11.49
C GLY A 69 -5.53 11.12 11.31
N SER A 70 -5.16 10.69 10.10
CA SER A 70 -4.82 9.28 9.85
C SER A 70 -3.36 8.95 10.16
N GLY A 71 -2.55 9.94 10.52
CA GLY A 71 -1.22 9.73 11.09
C GLY A 71 -1.34 9.19 12.51
N LEU A 72 -1.65 7.90 12.64
CA LEU A 72 -1.24 7.17 13.84
C LEU A 72 0.29 7.22 13.86
N ALA A 73 0.82 7.85 14.89
CA ALA A 73 2.19 7.75 15.42
C ALA A 73 3.24 7.20 14.44
N ILE A 74 4.02 8.12 13.85
CA ILE A 74 5.46 7.89 13.69
C ILE A 74 6.11 8.57 14.88
#